data_AF-A0A919NSW3-F1
#
_entry.id   AF-A0A919NSW3-F1
#
_cell.length_a   1.000
_cell.length_b   1.000
_cell.length_c   1.000
_cell.angle_alpha   90.00
_cell.angle_beta   90.00
_cell.angle_gamma   90.00
#
_symmetry.space_group_name_H-M   'P 1'
#
loop_
_entity.id
_entity.type
_entity.pdbx_description
1 polymer ?
#
loop_
_entity_poly.entity_id
_entity_poly.type
_entity_poly.pdbx_seq_one_letter_code
_entity_poly.pdbx_strand_id
1 'polypeptide(L)'
;MRRIATYLVVGGTVGALGVAGTMFAYANWTVPSQQITIRVRTEKMPRGVTPSAAKQGGDAVVSWSAQEIDPGSKMDHYIVTAHSVEVPPLPDITRTVTATGGAAETVTFGAAEVAGGKWYWTVVPKLHLWAGTESGKSQRLKFPGTPAAPAARSAGTATTPTTAAGEPADGAEAQPAATTPPAATTPTTAPTVAAVPSEAATTTPAATPTTTPPADGPTPTETVTTGP
;
A
#
# COMPACT_ATOMS: atom_id res chain seq x y z
N MET A 1 29.17 -22.84 69.92
CA MET A 1 28.20 -21.71 69.94
C MET A 1 28.58 -20.52 69.05
N ARG A 2 29.86 -20.23 68.76
CA ARG A 2 30.25 -19.06 67.93
C ARG A 2 29.84 -19.09 66.45
N ARG A 3 29.57 -20.26 65.87
CA ARG A 3 29.24 -20.40 64.44
C ARG A 3 27.78 -20.08 64.10
N ILE A 4 26.87 -20.14 65.06
CA ILE A 4 25.43 -19.90 64.84
C ILE A 4 25.14 -18.40 64.70
N ALA A 5 25.88 -17.55 65.43
CA ALA A 5 25.77 -16.10 65.32
C ALA A 5 26.22 -15.58 63.95
N THR A 6 27.23 -16.21 63.32
CA THR A 6 27.73 -15.78 62.01
C THR A 6 26.72 -16.03 60.87
N TYR A 7 25.99 -17.15 60.92
CA TYR A 7 24.97 -17.46 59.90
C TYR A 7 23.72 -16.57 60.02
N LEU A 8 23.35 -16.14 61.23
CA LEU A 8 22.23 -15.20 61.43
C LEU A 8 22.55 -13.80 60.91
N VAL A 9 23.80 -13.34 61.05
CA VAL A 9 24.21 -12.03 60.52
C VAL A 9 24.23 -12.04 58.99
N VAL A 10 24.80 -13.07 58.36
CA VAL A 10 24.87 -13.16 56.88
C VAL A 10 23.48 -13.34 56.24
N GLY A 11 22.59 -14.13 56.86
CA GLY A 11 21.21 -14.27 56.39
C GLY A 11 20.40 -12.96 56.48
N GLY A 12 20.64 -12.16 57.52
CA GLY A 12 20.02 -10.83 57.68
C GLY A 12 20.45 -9.82 56.61
N THR A 13 21.74 -9.80 56.23
CA THR A 13 22.25 -8.86 55.23
C THR A 13 21.74 -9.19 53.81
N VAL A 14 21.61 -10.47 53.46
CA VAL A 14 21.08 -10.89 52.15
C VAL A 14 19.57 -10.61 52.05
N GLY A 15 18.81 -10.82 53.14
CA GLY A 15 17.40 -10.46 53.20
C GLY A 15 17.15 -8.95 53.08
N ALA A 16 17.96 -8.12 53.74
CA ALA A 16 17.83 -6.66 53.68
C ALA A 16 18.19 -6.08 52.30
N LEU A 17 19.20 -6.62 51.61
CA LEU A 17 19.55 -6.21 50.24
C LEU A 17 18.49 -6.62 49.21
N GLY A 18 17.85 -7.78 49.39
CA GLY A 18 16.79 -8.26 48.49
C GLY A 18 15.54 -7.36 48.48
N VAL A 19 15.14 -6.82 49.64
CA VAL A 19 13.97 -5.94 49.79
C VAL A 19 14.26 -4.51 49.31
N ALA A 20 15.48 -4.01 49.54
CA ALA A 20 15.87 -2.69 49.04
C ALA A 20 16.01 -2.65 47.51
N GLY A 21 16.49 -3.73 46.88
CA GLY A 21 16.59 -3.84 45.42
C GLY A 21 15.24 -3.92 44.71
N THR A 22 14.23 -4.55 45.32
CA THR A 22 12.88 -4.62 44.74
C THR A 22 12.12 -3.29 44.81
N MET A 23 12.38 -2.46 45.83
CA MET A 23 11.78 -1.11 45.88
C MET A 23 12.36 -0.14 44.84
N PHE A 24 13.65 -0.25 44.50
CA PHE A 24 14.23 0.59 43.43
C PHE A 24 13.76 0.21 42.02
N ALA A 25 13.36 -1.04 41.79
CA ALA A 25 12.76 -1.45 40.52
C ALA A 25 11.34 -0.88 40.32
N TYR A 26 10.59 -0.62 41.40
CA TYR A 26 9.26 0.01 41.33
C TYR A 26 9.30 1.55 41.32
N ALA A 27 10.36 2.18 41.83
CA ALA A 27 10.42 3.64 41.92
C ALA A 27 10.78 4.34 40.61
N ASN A 28 11.44 3.66 39.67
CA ASN A 28 11.90 4.25 38.41
C ASN A 28 11.01 3.95 37.20
N TRP A 29 9.81 3.39 37.43
CA TRP A 29 8.75 3.28 36.42
C TRP A 29 7.69 4.36 36.58
N THR A 30 8.05 5.49 37.19
CA THR A 30 7.28 6.72 37.06
C THR A 30 7.47 7.21 35.63
N VAL A 31 6.58 6.75 34.73
CA VAL A 31 6.39 7.37 33.42
C VAL A 31 6.29 8.87 33.69
N PRO A 32 7.20 9.72 33.17
CA PRO A 32 7.16 11.14 33.43
C PRO A 32 5.74 11.61 33.12
N SER A 33 5.11 12.23 34.12
CA SER A 33 3.69 12.62 34.15
C SER A 33 3.33 13.70 33.12
N GLN A 34 4.16 13.88 32.09
CA GLN A 34 3.80 14.63 30.92
C GLN A 34 2.61 13.93 30.28
N GLN A 35 1.45 14.57 30.40
CA GLN A 35 0.25 14.17 29.72
C GLN A 35 0.53 14.18 28.21
N ILE A 36 0.87 13.01 27.65
CA ILE A 36 0.90 12.83 26.21
C ILE A 36 -0.56 12.90 25.78
N THR A 37 -0.98 14.08 25.32
CA THR A 37 -2.31 14.26 24.74
C THR A 37 -2.29 13.59 23.37
N ILE A 38 -2.69 12.32 23.33
CA ILE A 38 -2.89 11.60 22.07
C ILE A 38 -4.19 12.13 21.46
N ARG A 39 -4.06 13.01 20.46
CA ARG A 39 -5.21 13.41 19.65
C ARG A 39 -5.48 12.30 18.63
N VAL A 40 -6.36 11.38 18.97
CA VAL A 40 -6.90 10.43 18.00
C VAL A 40 -7.89 11.18 17.12
N ARG A 41 -7.63 11.25 15.82
CA ARG A 41 -8.61 11.71 14.83
C ARG A 41 -9.17 10.48 14.14
N THR A 42 -10.49 10.34 14.16
CA THR A 42 -11.18 9.35 13.34
C THR A 42 -11.37 9.97 11.96
N GLU A 43 -10.48 9.64 11.03
CA GLU A 43 -10.62 10.05 9.64
C GLU A 43 -11.39 8.99 8.86
N LYS A 44 -12.30 9.44 7.99
CA LYS A 44 -13.09 8.54 7.14
C LYS A 44 -12.30 8.28 5.87
N MET A 45 -12.11 7.00 5.55
CA MET A 45 -11.42 6.64 4.33
C MET A 45 -12.16 7.17 3.09
N PRO A 46 -11.46 7.81 2.14
CA PRO A 46 -12.10 8.39 0.98
C PRO A 46 -12.69 7.29 0.09
N ARG A 47 -13.73 7.68 -0.64
CA ARG A 47 -14.32 6.83 -1.68
C ARG A 47 -13.43 6.85 -2.91
N GLY A 48 -13.30 5.70 -3.59
CA GLY A 48 -12.67 5.60 -4.90
C GLY A 48 -13.21 6.65 -5.89
N VAL A 49 -12.32 7.31 -6.62
CA VAL A 49 -12.65 8.26 -7.68
C VAL A 49 -12.98 7.46 -8.92
N THR A 50 -14.04 7.82 -9.63
CA THR A 50 -14.41 7.14 -10.87
C THR A 50 -13.24 7.20 -11.85
N PRO A 51 -12.67 6.05 -12.26
CA PRO A 51 -11.57 6.05 -13.20
C PRO A 51 -12.05 6.43 -14.61
N SER A 52 -11.15 6.97 -15.41
CA SER A 52 -11.30 7.09 -16.85
C SER A 52 -10.55 5.95 -17.54
N ALA A 53 -11.13 5.38 -18.59
CA ALA A 53 -10.52 4.31 -19.39
C ALA A 53 -10.48 4.70 -20.87
N ALA A 54 -9.31 4.64 -21.49
CA ALA A 54 -9.11 4.89 -22.91
C ALA A 54 -8.45 3.69 -23.59
N LYS A 55 -8.71 3.53 -24.89
CA LYS A 55 -8.03 2.52 -25.70
C LYS A 55 -6.79 3.13 -26.35
N GLN A 56 -5.62 2.53 -26.15
CA GLN A 56 -4.36 2.98 -26.75
C GLN A 56 -3.61 1.79 -27.33
N GLY A 57 -3.41 1.77 -28.65
CA GLY A 57 -2.66 0.70 -29.31
C GLY A 57 -3.27 -0.71 -29.21
N GLY A 58 -4.52 -0.84 -28.75
CA GLY A 58 -5.16 -2.13 -28.46
C GLY A 58 -5.28 -2.43 -26.97
N ASP A 59 -4.48 -1.77 -26.15
CA ASP A 59 -4.50 -1.86 -24.69
C ASP A 59 -5.57 -0.94 -24.09
N ALA A 60 -5.95 -1.22 -22.85
CA ALA A 60 -6.77 -0.32 -22.05
C ALA A 60 -5.87 0.46 -21.08
N VAL A 61 -5.86 1.78 -21.20
CA VAL A 61 -5.17 2.67 -20.26
C VAL A 61 -6.22 3.27 -19.33
N VAL A 62 -6.08 2.96 -18.04
CA VAL A 62 -7.00 3.39 -16.99
C VAL A 62 -6.28 4.41 -16.11
N SER A 63 -6.88 5.58 -15.92
CA SER A 63 -6.33 6.67 -15.12
C SER A 63 -7.34 7.20 -14.11
N TRP A 64 -6.85 7.66 -12.96
CA TRP A 64 -7.66 8.27 -11.91
C TRP A 64 -6.85 9.31 -11.13
N SER A 65 -7.53 10.26 -10.49
CA SER A 65 -6.89 11.20 -9.58
C SER A 65 -6.40 10.49 -8.33
N ALA A 66 -5.17 10.80 -7.90
CA ALA A 66 -4.63 10.29 -6.65
C ALA A 66 -5.47 10.79 -5.47
N GLN A 67 -5.57 9.97 -4.43
CA GLN A 67 -6.34 10.28 -3.23
C GLN A 67 -5.43 10.42 -2.02
N GLU A 68 -5.86 11.30 -1.12
CA GLU A 68 -5.29 11.47 0.21
C GLU A 68 -6.43 11.31 1.22
N ILE A 69 -6.14 10.73 2.39
CA ILE A 69 -7.11 10.71 3.50
C ILE A 69 -7.20 12.12 4.09
N ASP A 70 -6.02 12.71 4.29
CA ASP A 70 -5.80 14.08 4.76
C ASP A 70 -4.66 14.71 3.98
N PRO A 71 -4.57 16.05 3.91
CA PRO A 71 -3.48 16.72 3.21
C PRO A 71 -2.11 16.19 3.63
N GLY A 72 -1.40 15.56 2.69
CA GLY A 72 -0.08 14.94 2.91
C GLY A 72 -0.10 13.45 3.28
N SER A 73 -1.27 12.87 3.56
CA SER A 73 -1.47 11.45 3.87
C SER A 73 -1.97 10.70 2.64
N LYS A 74 -1.03 10.28 1.80
CA LYS A 74 -1.30 9.59 0.53
C LYS A 74 -1.64 8.13 0.74
N MET A 75 -2.39 7.54 -0.20
CA MET A 75 -2.61 6.09 -0.26
C MET A 75 -1.30 5.33 -0.43
N ASP A 76 -1.26 4.08 0.01
CA ASP A 76 -0.12 3.18 -0.25
C ASP A 76 -0.25 2.53 -1.63
N HIS A 77 -1.46 2.07 -1.95
CA HIS A 77 -1.74 1.39 -3.21
C HIS A 77 -3.23 1.47 -3.59
N TYR A 78 -3.53 1.11 -4.82
CA TYR A 78 -4.87 1.01 -5.39
C TYR A 78 -5.08 -0.39 -5.92
N ILE A 79 -6.29 -0.92 -5.73
CA ILE A 79 -6.73 -2.16 -6.39
C ILE A 79 -7.62 -1.75 -7.56
N VAL A 80 -7.19 -2.04 -8.77
CA VAL A 80 -7.94 -1.75 -10.00
C VAL A 80 -8.49 -3.05 -10.55
N THR A 81 -9.81 -3.14 -10.70
CA THR A 81 -10.49 -4.34 -11.19
C THR A 81 -11.16 -4.06 -12.52
N ALA A 82 -10.88 -4.88 -13.53
CA ALA A 82 -11.58 -4.89 -14.81
C ALA A 82 -12.70 -5.93 -14.76
N HIS A 83 -13.93 -5.50 -15.07
CA HIS A 83 -15.12 -6.32 -15.04
C HIS A 83 -15.70 -6.53 -16.44
N SER A 84 -15.94 -7.79 -16.80
CA SER A 84 -16.58 -8.14 -18.06
C SER A 84 -18.09 -7.92 -18.00
N VAL A 85 -18.67 -7.39 -19.08
CA VAL A 85 -20.14 -7.30 -19.25
C VAL A 85 -20.65 -8.24 -20.34
N GLU A 86 -19.84 -9.19 -20.80
CA GLU A 86 -20.28 -10.22 -21.75
C GLU A 86 -21.17 -11.27 -21.09
N VAL A 87 -21.84 -12.07 -21.92
CA VAL A 87 -22.67 -13.19 -21.48
C VAL A 87 -22.23 -14.46 -22.23
N PRO A 88 -21.62 -15.44 -21.55
CA PRO A 88 -21.26 -15.44 -20.12
C PRO A 88 -20.17 -14.41 -19.80
N PRO A 89 -20.11 -13.88 -18.56
CA PRO A 89 -19.07 -12.94 -18.17
C PRO A 89 -17.70 -13.60 -18.22
N LEU A 90 -16.72 -12.90 -18.78
CA LEU A 90 -15.31 -13.29 -18.68
C LEU A 90 -14.82 -13.06 -17.23
N PRO A 91 -13.78 -13.78 -16.78
CA PRO A 91 -13.20 -13.58 -15.45
C PRO A 91 -12.73 -12.15 -15.22
N ASP A 92 -12.95 -11.63 -14.03
CA ASP A 92 -12.45 -10.31 -13.62
C ASP A 92 -10.91 -10.31 -13.56
N ILE A 93 -10.31 -9.15 -13.84
CA ILE A 93 -8.85 -8.97 -13.88
C ILE A 93 -8.46 -7.90 -12.88
N THR A 94 -7.62 -8.24 -11.92
CA THR A 94 -7.24 -7.35 -10.80
C THR A 94 -5.78 -6.98 -10.87
N ARG A 95 -5.47 -5.69 -10.69
CA ARG A 95 -4.11 -5.15 -10.58
C ARG A 95 -3.96 -4.36 -9.29
N THR A 96 -2.83 -4.55 -8.62
CA THR A 96 -2.41 -3.69 -7.50
C THR A 96 -1.42 -2.68 -8.01
N VAL A 97 -1.68 -1.40 -7.77
CA VAL A 97 -0.87 -0.27 -8.24
C VAL A 97 -0.37 0.49 -7.02
N THR A 98 0.94 0.51 -6.79
CA THR A 98 1.55 1.33 -5.74
C THR A 98 1.32 2.80 -6.05
N ALA A 99 0.89 3.58 -5.06
CA ALA A 99 0.72 5.01 -5.26
C ALA A 99 2.08 5.67 -5.52
N THR A 100 2.16 6.47 -6.57
CA THR A 100 3.38 7.19 -6.95
C THR A 100 3.51 8.52 -6.20
N GLY A 101 2.40 9.01 -5.66
CA GLY A 101 2.30 10.31 -5.02
C GLY A 101 2.22 11.48 -6.00
N GLY A 102 2.01 11.22 -7.29
CA GLY A 102 1.60 12.24 -8.26
C GLY A 102 0.15 12.69 -8.06
N ALA A 103 -0.32 13.61 -8.90
CA ALA A 103 -1.71 14.06 -8.91
C ALA A 103 -2.69 13.03 -9.52
N ALA A 104 -2.15 12.11 -10.33
CA ALA A 104 -2.92 11.07 -11.01
C ALA A 104 -2.10 9.79 -11.09
N GLU A 105 -2.81 8.67 -11.15
CA GLU A 105 -2.26 7.34 -11.29
C GLU A 105 -2.75 6.71 -12.59
N THR A 106 -2.02 5.69 -13.06
CA THR A 106 -2.34 5.01 -14.32
C THR A 106 -1.97 3.53 -14.24
N VAL A 107 -2.79 2.70 -14.88
CA VAL A 107 -2.49 1.30 -15.13
C VAL A 107 -2.90 0.92 -16.54
N THR A 108 -2.11 0.04 -17.17
CA THR A 108 -2.39 -0.50 -18.50
C THR A 108 -2.78 -1.96 -18.38
N PHE A 109 -3.90 -2.32 -19.00
CA PHE A 109 -4.30 -3.72 -19.24
C PHE A 109 -4.00 -4.07 -20.69
N GLY A 110 -3.25 -5.15 -20.89
CA GLY A 110 -2.81 -5.57 -22.21
C GLY A 110 -3.96 -6.05 -23.08
N ALA A 111 -3.84 -5.86 -24.40
CA ALA A 111 -4.87 -6.24 -25.37
C ALA A 111 -5.33 -7.70 -25.25
N ALA A 112 -4.41 -8.62 -24.91
CA ALA A 112 -4.72 -10.04 -24.72
C ALA A 112 -5.57 -10.31 -23.46
N GLU A 113 -5.41 -9.51 -22.40
CA GLU A 113 -6.13 -9.66 -21.14
C GLU A 113 -7.59 -9.26 -21.31
N VAL A 114 -7.84 -8.17 -22.03
CA VAL A 114 -9.19 -7.63 -22.27
C VAL A 114 -9.81 -8.12 -23.57
N ALA A 115 -9.18 -9.06 -24.27
CA ALA A 115 -9.61 -9.53 -25.58
C ALA A 115 -11.04 -10.11 -25.55
N GLY A 116 -11.80 -9.85 -26.62
CA GLY A 116 -13.10 -10.48 -26.86
C GLY A 116 -14.23 -10.03 -25.95
N GLY A 117 -14.01 -8.98 -25.14
CA GLY A 117 -14.99 -8.52 -24.17
C GLY A 117 -15.34 -7.04 -24.28
N LYS A 118 -16.45 -6.70 -23.63
CA LYS A 118 -16.76 -5.34 -23.17
C LYS A 118 -16.41 -5.26 -21.68
N TRP A 119 -15.68 -4.22 -21.31
CA TRP A 119 -15.11 -4.08 -19.97
C TRP A 119 -15.42 -2.71 -19.37
N TYR A 120 -15.57 -2.65 -18.06
CA TYR A 120 -15.48 -1.42 -17.27
C TYR A 120 -14.51 -1.63 -16.10
N TRP A 121 -14.05 -0.55 -15.47
CA TRP A 121 -13.08 -0.61 -14.38
C TRP A 121 -13.58 0.09 -13.13
N THR A 122 -13.13 -0.40 -11.99
CA THR A 122 -13.31 0.22 -10.68
C THR A 122 -11.98 0.27 -9.92
N VAL A 123 -11.90 1.16 -8.93
CA VAL A 123 -10.71 1.41 -8.12
C VAL A 123 -11.10 1.39 -6.65
N VAL A 124 -10.32 0.65 -5.85
CA VAL A 124 -10.39 0.64 -4.38
C VAL A 124 -9.08 1.21 -3.82
N PRO A 125 -9.11 2.38 -3.16
CA PRO A 125 -7.92 2.94 -2.53
C PRO A 125 -7.57 2.16 -1.26
N LYS A 126 -6.28 1.99 -0.97
CA LYS A 126 -5.78 1.31 0.23
C LYS A 126 -4.70 2.11 0.93
N LEU A 127 -4.85 2.24 2.24
CA LEU A 127 -3.84 2.80 3.15
C LEU A 127 -3.62 1.80 4.26
N HIS A 128 -2.41 1.24 4.33
CA HIS A 128 -2.04 0.17 5.25
C HIS A 128 -3.03 -1.01 5.15
N LEU A 129 -3.73 -1.31 6.25
CA LEU A 129 -4.74 -2.37 6.32
C LEU A 129 -6.16 -1.86 6.02
N TRP A 130 -6.34 -0.56 5.85
CA TRP A 130 -7.64 0.03 5.58
C TRP A 130 -7.90 0.04 4.08
N ALA A 131 -9.12 -0.35 3.70
CA ALA A 131 -9.59 -0.32 2.32
C ALA A 131 -10.78 0.63 2.21
N GLY A 132 -10.72 1.53 1.23
CA GLY A 132 -11.76 2.50 0.99
C GLY A 132 -12.97 1.88 0.30
N THR A 133 -14.00 2.68 0.09
CA THR A 133 -15.15 2.25 -0.72
C THR A 133 -14.75 2.20 -2.19
N GLU A 134 -15.24 1.19 -2.91
CA GLU A 134 -15.08 1.07 -4.35
C GLU A 134 -15.58 2.32 -5.11
N SER A 135 -14.87 2.67 -6.17
CA SER A 135 -15.20 3.81 -7.02
C SER A 135 -16.51 3.63 -7.80
N GLY A 136 -16.92 4.69 -8.50
CA GLY A 136 -17.83 4.53 -9.63
C GLY A 136 -17.21 3.68 -10.76
N LYS A 137 -18.03 3.23 -11.70
CA LYS A 137 -17.60 2.49 -12.89
C LYS A 137 -17.09 3.46 -13.95
N SER A 138 -15.98 3.15 -14.61
CA SER A 138 -15.56 3.88 -15.82
C SER A 138 -16.48 3.64 -17.02
N GLN A 139 -16.23 4.37 -18.11
CA GLN A 139 -16.82 4.07 -19.41
C GLN A 139 -16.51 2.64 -19.85
N ARG A 140 -17.47 2.04 -20.53
CA ARG A 140 -17.32 0.71 -21.11
C ARG A 140 -16.47 0.78 -22.37
N LEU A 141 -15.45 -0.07 -22.47
CA LEU A 141 -14.64 -0.24 -23.66
C LEU A 141 -14.86 -1.63 -24.28
N LYS A 142 -14.85 -1.70 -25.61
CA LYS A 142 -14.98 -2.96 -26.36
C LYS A 142 -13.65 -3.30 -27.03
N PHE A 143 -13.22 -4.55 -26.87
CA PHE A 143 -12.01 -5.07 -27.49
C PHE A 143 -12.36 -6.19 -28.47
N PRO A 144 -11.63 -6.28 -29.59
CA PRO A 144 -11.77 -7.41 -30.51
C PRO A 144 -11.32 -8.70 -29.81
N GLY A 145 -11.88 -9.84 -30.22
CA GLY A 145 -11.38 -11.15 -29.83
C GLY A 145 -9.94 -11.35 -30.30
N THR A 146 -9.16 -12.12 -29.54
CA THR A 146 -7.86 -12.59 -30.02
C THR A 146 -8.11 -13.40 -31.29
N PRO A 147 -7.44 -13.07 -32.41
CA PRO A 147 -7.53 -13.89 -33.61
C PRO A 147 -7.20 -15.33 -33.22
N ALA A 148 -8.11 -16.26 -33.53
CA ALA A 148 -7.83 -17.66 -33.31
C ALA A 148 -6.52 -17.97 -34.04
N ALA A 149 -5.50 -18.40 -33.28
CA ALA A 149 -4.24 -18.82 -33.88
C ALA A 149 -4.61 -19.86 -34.97
N PRO A 150 -4.11 -19.71 -36.21
CA PRO A 150 -4.36 -20.69 -37.24
C PRO A 150 -4.01 -22.06 -36.67
N ALA A 151 -4.96 -23.00 -36.69
CA ALA A 151 -4.72 -24.35 -36.20
C ALA A 151 -3.44 -24.83 -36.86
N ALA A 152 -2.38 -25.03 -36.06
CA ALA A 152 -1.14 -25.56 -36.57
C ALA A 152 -1.50 -26.85 -37.28
N ARG A 153 -1.31 -26.90 -38.61
CA ARG A 153 -1.42 -28.15 -39.35
C ARG A 153 -0.55 -29.14 -38.59
N SER A 154 -1.17 -30.19 -38.05
CA SER A 154 -0.45 -31.28 -37.43
C SER A 154 0.59 -31.75 -38.45
N ALA A 155 1.84 -31.34 -38.26
CA ALA A 155 2.94 -31.90 -39.01
C ALA A 155 2.90 -33.39 -38.67
N GLY A 156 2.61 -34.20 -39.67
CA GLY A 156 2.53 -35.64 -39.54
C GLY A 156 3.77 -36.15 -38.82
N THR A 157 3.54 -37.08 -37.91
CA THR A 157 4.51 -37.89 -37.16
C THR A 157 5.82 -38.06 -37.93
N ALA A 158 6.82 -37.23 -37.61
CA ALA A 158 8.18 -37.47 -38.04
C ALA A 158 8.74 -38.61 -37.18
N THR A 159 9.00 -39.72 -37.84
CA THR A 159 9.61 -40.94 -37.31
C THR A 159 10.85 -40.61 -36.47
N THR A 160 10.89 -41.17 -35.26
CA THR A 160 12.01 -41.17 -34.32
C THR A 160 13.30 -41.68 -34.99
N PRO A 161 14.41 -40.92 -35.02
CA PRO A 161 15.72 -41.52 -35.19
C PRO A 161 16.16 -42.09 -33.83
N THR A 162 16.38 -43.41 -33.80
CA THR A 162 17.06 -44.13 -32.74
C THR A 162 18.45 -43.52 -32.49
N THR A 163 18.62 -42.83 -31.36
CA THR A 163 19.94 -42.42 -30.85
C THR A 163 20.51 -43.53 -29.98
N ALA A 164 21.64 -44.07 -30.39
CA ALA A 164 22.40 -45.09 -29.70
C ALA A 164 22.92 -44.59 -28.33
N ALA A 165 22.93 -45.51 -27.37
CA ALA A 165 23.48 -45.35 -26.04
C ALA A 165 24.98 -44.97 -26.09
N GLY A 166 25.33 -43.88 -25.42
CA GLY A 166 26.69 -43.45 -25.14
C GLY A 166 26.77 -42.89 -23.71
N GLU A 167 27.30 -43.73 -22.83
CA GLU A 167 28.06 -43.50 -21.59
C GLU A 167 27.94 -42.18 -20.80
N PRO A 168 27.79 -42.23 -19.46
CA PRO A 168 27.79 -41.04 -18.61
C PRO A 168 29.23 -40.56 -18.35
N ALA A 169 29.55 -39.34 -18.79
CA ALA A 169 30.73 -38.63 -18.32
C ALA A 169 30.38 -37.76 -17.11
N ASP A 170 31.08 -38.08 -16.04
CA ASP A 170 31.13 -37.46 -14.72
C ASP A 170 31.63 -36.00 -14.76
N GLY A 171 31.14 -35.17 -13.84
CA GLY A 171 31.82 -33.97 -13.35
C GLY A 171 31.83 -32.69 -14.22
N ALA A 172 31.00 -31.71 -13.85
CA ALA A 172 31.40 -30.31 -13.80
C ALA A 172 30.41 -29.50 -12.93
N GLU A 173 30.80 -29.29 -11.69
CA GLU A 173 30.18 -28.39 -10.73
C GLU A 173 30.27 -26.95 -11.25
N ALA A 174 29.15 -26.40 -11.73
CA ALA A 174 29.07 -25.02 -12.22
C ALA A 174 28.91 -24.06 -11.04
N GLN A 175 30.02 -23.41 -10.71
CA GLN A 175 30.19 -22.29 -9.79
C GLN A 175 29.17 -21.15 -10.05
N PRO A 176 28.44 -20.66 -9.03
CA PRO A 176 27.54 -19.52 -9.21
C PRO A 176 28.37 -18.25 -9.47
N ALA A 177 28.14 -17.63 -10.63
CA ALA A 177 28.69 -16.33 -10.97
C ALA A 177 28.12 -15.26 -10.02
N ALA A 178 29.01 -14.62 -9.27
CA ALA A 178 28.71 -13.43 -8.48
C ALA A 178 28.21 -12.32 -9.40
N THR A 179 26.93 -11.97 -9.30
CA THR A 179 26.39 -10.77 -9.94
C THR A 179 26.78 -9.56 -9.09
N THR A 180 27.66 -8.74 -9.66
CA THR A 180 28.11 -7.47 -9.11
C THR A 180 26.93 -6.48 -9.04
N PRO A 181 26.75 -5.73 -7.94
CA PRO A 181 25.76 -4.66 -7.87
C PRO A 181 26.10 -3.55 -8.88
N PRO A 182 25.14 -3.02 -9.65
CA PRO A 182 25.38 -1.83 -10.44
C PRO A 182 25.64 -0.62 -9.53
N ALA A 183 26.62 0.18 -9.93
CA ALA A 183 27.08 1.38 -9.23
C ALA A 183 25.94 2.39 -9.01
N ALA A 184 25.88 2.91 -7.79
CA ALA A 184 25.07 4.06 -7.43
C ALA A 184 25.49 5.26 -8.30
N THR A 185 24.58 5.72 -9.16
CA THR A 185 24.70 7.01 -9.84
C THR A 185 24.11 8.07 -8.91
N THR A 186 24.98 8.99 -8.50
CA THR A 186 24.64 10.21 -7.78
C THR A 186 23.67 11.08 -8.60
N PRO A 187 22.67 11.72 -7.98
CA PRO A 187 21.77 12.64 -8.67
C PRO A 187 22.50 13.95 -9.02
N THR A 188 22.52 14.26 -10.31
CA THR A 188 23.02 15.49 -10.92
C THR A 188 21.91 16.54 -10.97
N THR A 189 22.13 17.62 -10.21
CA THR A 189 21.75 19.02 -10.47
C THR A 189 20.27 19.41 -10.52
N ALA A 190 19.88 20.22 -9.53
CA ALA A 190 18.68 21.04 -9.53
C ALA A 190 18.75 22.15 -10.61
N PRO A 191 17.70 22.37 -11.41
CA PRO A 191 17.47 23.66 -12.02
C PRO A 191 16.70 24.58 -11.07
N THR A 192 17.38 25.63 -10.64
CA THR A 192 16.80 26.89 -10.17
C THR A 192 15.78 27.39 -11.19
N VAL A 193 14.51 27.43 -10.82
CA VAL A 193 13.47 28.16 -11.57
C VAL A 193 12.96 29.30 -10.71
N ALA A 194 13.01 30.48 -11.32
CA ALA A 194 12.80 31.79 -10.75
C ALA A 194 11.44 31.97 -10.08
N ALA A 195 11.45 32.79 -9.02
CA ALA A 195 10.26 33.37 -8.43
C ALA A 195 9.47 34.16 -9.49
N VAL A 196 8.22 33.76 -9.71
CA VAL A 196 7.24 34.56 -10.45
C VAL A 196 6.65 35.58 -9.46
N PRO A 197 6.56 36.88 -9.82
CA PRO A 197 6.04 37.92 -8.95
C PRO A 197 4.56 37.70 -8.60
N SER A 198 4.28 37.90 -7.32
CA SER A 198 2.94 37.90 -6.72
C SER A 198 2.15 39.11 -7.23
N GLU A 199 1.16 38.86 -8.08
CA GLU A 199 0.18 39.86 -8.51
C GLU A 199 -0.96 39.85 -7.49
N ALA A 200 -1.06 40.94 -6.72
CA ALA A 200 -2.09 41.15 -5.72
C ALA A 200 -3.44 41.40 -6.40
N ALA A 201 -4.26 40.36 -6.54
CA ALA A 201 -5.67 40.52 -6.84
C ALA A 201 -6.42 40.89 -5.56
N THR A 202 -6.78 42.16 -5.43
CA THR A 202 -7.79 42.63 -4.47
C THR A 202 -9.14 42.03 -4.83
N THR A 203 -9.59 41.03 -4.07
CA THR A 203 -10.98 40.55 -4.13
C THR A 203 -11.77 41.13 -2.97
N THR A 204 -12.80 41.89 -3.34
CA THR A 204 -13.88 42.40 -2.51
C THR A 204 -14.48 41.31 -1.62
N PRO A 205 -14.73 41.56 -0.32
CA PRO A 205 -15.42 40.59 0.54
C PRO A 205 -16.89 40.48 0.11
N ALA A 206 -17.27 39.31 -0.44
CA ALA A 206 -18.65 38.93 -0.62
C ALA A 206 -19.27 38.57 0.74
N ALA A 207 -20.51 39.01 0.93
CA ALA A 207 -21.28 38.90 2.17
C ALA A 207 -21.31 37.48 2.75
N THR A 208 -21.16 37.41 4.08
CA THR A 208 -21.29 36.21 4.89
C THR A 208 -22.72 35.67 4.82
N PRO A 209 -22.97 34.44 4.33
CA PRO A 209 -24.23 33.78 4.63
C PRO A 209 -24.22 33.37 6.11
N THR A 210 -25.20 33.87 6.86
CA THR A 210 -25.52 33.39 8.21
C THR A 210 -26.06 31.97 8.10
N THR A 211 -25.19 30.97 8.25
CA THR A 211 -25.60 29.59 8.42
C THR A 211 -25.79 29.35 9.92
N THR A 212 -27.05 29.27 10.35
CA THR A 212 -27.43 28.77 11.67
C THR A 212 -26.82 27.38 11.87
N PRO A 213 -26.04 27.14 12.94
CA PRO A 213 -25.52 25.81 13.24
C PRO A 213 -26.69 24.87 13.59
N PRO A 214 -26.73 23.63 13.06
CA PRO A 214 -27.64 22.62 13.56
C PRO A 214 -27.26 22.33 15.03
N ALA A 215 -28.30 22.21 15.86
CA ALA A 215 -28.20 21.96 17.29
C ALA A 215 -27.20 20.84 17.61
N ASP A 216 -26.34 21.11 18.59
CA ASP A 216 -25.44 20.17 19.23
C ASP A 216 -26.17 18.86 19.57
N GLY A 217 -25.91 17.82 18.77
CA GLY A 217 -26.04 16.45 19.25
C GLY A 217 -24.91 16.18 20.23
N PRO A 218 -25.16 15.52 21.38
CA PRO A 218 -24.13 15.34 22.39
C PRO A 218 -22.96 14.54 21.83
N THR A 219 -21.78 15.17 21.79
CA THR A 219 -20.49 14.51 21.57
C THR A 219 -20.33 13.39 22.60
N PRO A 220 -20.21 12.11 22.21
CA PRO A 220 -19.81 11.08 23.16
C PRO A 220 -18.37 11.34 23.58
N THR A 221 -18.22 11.90 24.78
CA THR A 221 -16.92 12.01 25.44
C THR A 221 -16.65 10.66 26.09
N GLU A 222 -15.99 9.75 25.37
CA GLU A 222 -15.41 8.57 26.01
C GLU A 222 -14.14 9.00 26.75
N THR A 223 -14.30 9.35 28.03
CA THR A 223 -13.19 9.43 28.97
C THR A 223 -12.79 8.01 29.32
N VAL A 224 -11.76 7.47 28.66
CA VAL A 224 -11.10 6.24 29.10
C VAL A 224 -10.22 6.60 30.31
N THR A 225 -10.81 6.50 31.51
CA THR A 225 -10.07 6.51 32.77
C THR A 225 -9.45 5.13 32.94
N THR A 226 -8.18 4.97 32.60
CA THR A 226 -7.39 3.85 33.12
C THR A 226 -7.07 4.13 34.58
N GLY A 227 -7.79 3.46 35.48
CA GLY A 227 -7.51 3.45 36.92
C GLY A 227 -6.20 2.70 37.25
N PRO A 228 -5.66 2.93 38.46
CA PRO A 228 -4.34 2.45 38.89
C PRO A 228 -4.25 0.92 38.99
#